data_AF-A0A5B8WCB3-F1
#
_entry.id   AF-A0A5B8WCB3-F1
#
_cell.length_a   1.000
_cell.length_b   1.000
_cell.length_c   1.000
_cell.angle_alpha   90.00
_cell.angle_beta   90.00
_cell.angle_gamma   90.00
#
_symmetry.space_group_name_H-M   'P 1'
#
loop_
_entity.id
_entity.type
_entity.pdbx_description
1 polymer ?
#
loop_
_entity_poly.entity_id
_entity_poly.type
_entity_poly.pdbx_seq_one_letter_code
_entity_poly.pdbx_strand_id
1 'polypeptide(L)' 'MAICEERDVKGLYQLARQNKIKAFTGISAPFVSPLHANLVLDSSPEYPYQSITRLYNRVISLIKADEF' A
#
# COMPACT_ATOMS: atom_id res chain seq x y z
N MET A 1 -0.63 -6.67 -6.81
CA MET A 1 -1.67 -7.58 -6.26
C MET A 1 -1.12 -8.94 -5.89
N ALA A 2 -0.35 -9.62 -6.76
CA ALA A 2 0.19 -10.96 -6.48
C ALA A 2 0.85 -11.09 -5.09
N ILE A 3 1.70 -10.15 -4.68
CA ILE A 3 2.38 -10.20 -3.37
C ILE A 3 1.40 -10.00 -2.20
N CYS A 4 0.36 -9.19 -2.36
CA CYS A 4 -0.68 -9.03 -1.34
C CYS A 4 -1.48 -10.31 -1.15
N GLU A 5 -1.81 -10.98 -2.26
CA GLU A 5 -2.52 -12.26 -2.28
C GLU A 5 -1.65 -13.41 -1.78
N GLU A 6 -0.35 -13.42 -2.08
CA GLU A 6 0.61 -14.40 -1.56
C GLU A 6 0.72 -14.31 -0.03
N ARG A 7 0.76 -13.09 0.52
CA ARG A 7 0.89 -12.86 1.96
C ARG A 7 -0.35 -13.26 2.75
N ASP A 8 -1.53 -13.23 2.13
CA ASP A 8 -2.90 -13.41 2.67
C ASP A 8 -3.02 -13.55 4.20
N VAL A 9 -2.59 -12.53 4.94
CA VAL A 9 -2.36 -12.60 6.39
C VAL A 9 -3.61 -13.00 7.19
N LYS A 10 -4.78 -12.78 6.59
CA LYS A 10 -6.10 -13.02 7.20
C LYS A 10 -6.94 -14.07 6.45
N GLY A 11 -6.43 -14.67 5.39
CA GLY A 11 -7.20 -15.60 4.54
C GLY A 11 -8.30 -14.92 3.70
N LEU A 12 -8.27 -13.59 3.56
CA LEU A 12 -9.35 -12.84 2.90
C LEU A 12 -9.26 -12.97 1.38
N TYR A 13 -8.05 -13.04 0.81
CA TYR A 13 -7.90 -13.27 -0.62
C TYR A 13 -8.42 -14.67 -1.00
N GLN A 14 -8.11 -15.69 -0.19
CA GLN A 14 -8.63 -17.04 -0.41
C GLN A 14 -10.17 -17.08 -0.38
N LEU A 15 -10.81 -16.42 0.59
CA LEU A 15 -12.27 -16.34 0.67
C LEU A 15 -12.88 -15.58 -0.51
N ALA A 16 -12.24 -14.50 -0.95
CA ALA A 16 -12.66 -13.74 -2.12
C ALA A 16 -12.55 -14.55 -3.41
N ARG A 17 -11.50 -15.37 -3.60
CA ARG A 17 -11.37 -16.32 -4.73
C ARG A 17 -12.46 -17.40 -4.72
N GLN A 18 -12.94 -17.77 -3.53
CA GLN A 18 -14.09 -18.68 -3.37
C GLN A 18 -15.45 -17.99 -3.55
N ASN A 19 -15.49 -16.72 -3.99
CA ASN A 19 -16.71 -15.90 -4.12
C ASN A 19 -17.50 -15.70 -2.80
N LYS A 20 -16.89 -15.94 -1.64
CA LYS A 20 -17.52 -15.73 -0.33
C LYS A 20 -17.54 -14.26 0.08
N ILE A 21 -16.67 -13.44 -0.51
CA ILE A 21 -16.62 -11.99 -0.31
C ILE A 21 -16.90 -11.31 -1.65
N LYS A 22 -17.98 -10.53 -1.71
CA LYS A 22 -18.37 -9.77 -2.90
C LYS A 22 -17.58 -8.45 -2.98
N ALA A 23 -17.37 -7.96 -4.19
CA ALA A 23 -16.73 -6.67 -4.47
C ALA A 23 -15.37 -6.47 -3.76
N PHE A 24 -14.56 -7.54 -3.70
CA PHE A 24 -13.24 -7.49 -3.09
C PHE A 24 -12.25 -6.77 -4.01
N THR A 25 -11.67 -5.67 -3.54
CA THR A 25 -10.72 -4.85 -4.30
C THR A 25 -9.49 -5.67 -4.69
N GLY A 26 -9.22 -5.73 -5.99
CA GLY A 26 -8.14 -6.53 -6.59
C GLY A 26 -8.47 -7.96 -6.97
N ILE A 27 -9.71 -8.40 -6.72
CA ILE A 27 -10.23 -9.65 -7.28
C ILE A 27 -11.48 -9.36 -8.11
N SER A 28 -12.56 -8.89 -7.47
CA SER A 28 -13.86 -8.67 -8.11
C SER A 28 -14.25 -7.19 -8.22
N ALA A 29 -13.47 -6.29 -7.62
CA ALA A 29 -13.60 -4.84 -7.80
C ALA A 29 -12.22 -4.22 -8.14
N PRO A 30 -12.14 -3.12 -8.90
CA PRO A 30 -10.87 -2.48 -9.23
C PRO A 30 -10.26 -1.75 -8.02
N PHE A 31 -8.93 -1.70 -7.96
CA PHE A 31 -8.21 -0.76 -7.10
C PHE A 31 -7.78 0.43 -7.96
N VAL A 32 -8.10 1.65 -7.52
CA VAL A 32 -7.72 2.88 -8.22
C VAL A 32 -6.58 3.55 -7.44
N SER A 33 -5.38 3.52 -8.02
CA SER A 33 -4.22 4.19 -7.43
C SER A 33 -4.41 5.71 -7.41
N PRO A 34 -3.88 6.43 -6.39
CA PRO A 34 -3.91 7.88 -6.37
C PRO A 34 -3.17 8.48 -7.57
N LEU A 35 -3.76 9.47 -8.24
CA LEU A 35 -3.11 10.19 -9.36
C LEU A 35 -1.95 11.08 -8.91
N HIS A 36 -2.07 11.68 -7.72
CA HIS A 36 -1.09 12.62 -7.16
C HIS A 36 -0.76 12.25 -5.71
N ALA A 37 -0.01 11.16 -5.52
CA ALA A 37 0.49 10.79 -4.20
C ALA A 37 1.70 11.66 -3.81
N ASN A 38 1.69 12.24 -2.59
CA ASN A 38 2.84 12.99 -2.06
C ASN A 38 4.08 12.11 -1.79
N LEU A 39 3.85 10.80 -1.59
CA LEU A 39 4.86 9.76 -1.44
C LEU A 39 4.24 8.40 -1.81
N VAL A 40 5.00 7.55 -2.51
CA VAL A 40 4.65 6.14 -2.78
C VAL A 40 5.67 5.24 -2.11
N LEU A 41 5.19 4.30 -1.29
CA LEU A 41 5.99 3.28 -0.60
C LEU A 41 5.61 1.90 -1.16
N ASP A 42 6.58 1.19 -1.73
CA ASP A 42 6.35 -0.16 -2.22
C ASP A 42 6.82 -1.17 -1.18
N SER A 43 5.86 -1.73 -0.44
CA SER A 43 6.12 -2.75 0.59
C SER A 43 6.37 -4.14 0.01
N SER A 44 6.58 -4.26 -1.30
CA SER A 44 6.92 -5.50 -1.98
C SER A 44 8.41 -5.84 -1.84
N PRO A 45 9.35 -5.02 -2.34
CA PRO A 45 10.78 -5.22 -2.12
C PRO A 45 11.30 -4.58 -0.83
N GLU A 46 10.59 -3.61 -0.25
CA GLU A 46 11.06 -2.89 0.94
C GLU A 46 10.69 -3.60 2.24
N TYR A 47 11.63 -3.63 3.17
CA TYR A 47 11.34 -3.91 4.57
C TYR A 47 10.72 -2.67 5.25
N PRO A 48 9.89 -2.86 6.29
CA PRO A 48 9.21 -1.76 6.97
C PRO A 48 10.13 -0.60 7.39
N TYR A 49 11.33 -0.91 7.91
CA TYR A 49 12.28 0.12 8.35
C TYR A 49 12.70 1.06 7.20
N GLN A 50 12.86 0.53 5.98
CA GLN A 50 13.24 1.32 4.81
C GLN A 50 12.11 2.28 4.42
N SER A 51 10.87 1.78 4.39
CA SER A 51 9.69 2.61 4.09
C SER A 51 9.48 3.70 5.15
N ILE A 52 9.70 3.40 6.44
CA ILE A 52 9.65 4.40 7.52
C ILE A 52 10.73 5.48 7.33
N THR A 53 11.97 5.10 7.03
CA THR A 53 13.04 6.09 6.79
C THR A 53 12.70 7.03 5.63
N ARG A 54 12.16 6.48 4.53
CA ARG A 54 11.72 7.29 3.38
C ARG A 54 10.59 8.24 3.75
N LEU A 55 9.60 7.75 4.50
CA LEU A 55 8.49 8.57 4.99
C LEU A 55 8.99 9.71 5.88
N TYR A 56 9.83 9.40 6.87
CA TYR A 56 10.40 10.38 7.78
C TYR A 56 11.14 11.50 7.04
N ASN A 57 12.04 11.14 6.12
CA ASN A 57 12.81 12.11 5.35
C ASN A 57 11.89 13.00 4.50
N ARG A 58 10.84 12.42 3.90
CA ARG A 58 9.87 13.20 3.12
C ARG A 58 9.12 14.20 3.97
N VAL A 59 8.64 13.80 5.15
CA VAL A 59 7.88 14.67 6.05
C VAL A 59 8.77 15.79 6.61
N ILE A 60 9.97 15.47 7.09
CA ILE A 60 10.89 16.49 7.64
C ILE A 60 11.30 17.51 6.58
N SER A 61 11.52 17.08 5.34
CA SER A 61 11.84 18.00 4.24
C SER A 61 10.70 18.98 3.95
N LEU A 62 9.44 18.60 4.16
CA LEU A 62 8.30 19.48 3.93
C LEU A 62 8.19 20.50 5.07
N ILE A 63 8.31 20.06 6.33
CA ILE A 63 8.24 20.96 7.49
C ILE A 63 9.33 22.03 7.42
N LYS A 64 10.57 21.64 7.08
CA LYS A 64 11.70 22.60 6.97
C LYS A 64 11.58 23.56 5.78
N ALA A 65 10.80 23.20 4.75
CA ALA A 65 10.59 24.06 3.60
C ALA A 65 9.60 25.21 3.90
N ASP A 66 8.76 25.05 4.93
CA ASP A 66 7.80 26.06 5.38
C ASP A 66 8.39 27.07 6.41
N GLU A 67 9.65 26.91 6.83
CA GLU A 67 10.32 27.80 7.80
C GLU A 67 11.06 29.00 7.18
N PHE A 68 10.67 29.48 5.98
CA PHE A 68 11.13 30.75 5.40
C PHE A 68 10.00 31.56 4.76
#